data_AF-A0A518ENP8-F1
#
_entry.id   AF-A0A518ENP8-F1
#
_cell.length_a   1.000
_cell.length_b   1.000
_cell.length_c   1.000
_cell.angle_alpha   90.00
_cell.angle_beta   90.00
_cell.angle_gamma   90.00
#
_symmetry.space_group_name_H-M   'P 1'
#
loop_
_entity.id
_entity.type
_entity.pdbx_description
1 polymer ?
#
loop_
_entity_poly.entity_id
_entity_poly.type
_entity_poly.pdbx_seq_one_letter_code
_entity_poly.pdbx_strand_id
1 'polypeptide(L)'
;MKSTERQHEPAARFARTGWAARIGSAGVVAALTGAALSGLGGCQAPCGATPFAYGSAAACAELAAEPDRPISLQASLDPLREAFDAHADVPRLVVLMPHMGCERGAEILRREVLGAHPGEDLALFVIWQDEARTGGADAAARASGYLKDPRVTAFHDCSGIAGRAFATGNLPVAEAREVFLFYPAGLTWPSEGGRPMNARPVAAQRPPKTENWVHQLGRVAPERYCTPEELPRAIRETVARLLEDAEARREALRQEAHVQTANQDGSAGLLQTGAWASDRRASTRRL
;
A
#
# COMPACT_ATOMS: atom_id res chain seq x y z
N MET A 1 26.63 39.52 20.90
CA MET A 1 25.83 38.28 20.64
C MET A 1 26.18 37.82 19.24
N LYS A 2 26.97 36.75 19.11
CA LYS A 2 27.40 36.22 17.80
C LYS A 2 26.27 35.35 17.26
N SER A 3 25.67 35.78 16.16
CA SER A 3 24.67 35.03 15.39
C SER A 3 25.37 33.82 14.76
N THR A 4 24.97 32.62 15.16
CA THR A 4 25.39 31.37 14.52
C THR A 4 24.51 31.13 13.30
N GLU A 5 25.01 31.61 12.17
CA GLU A 5 24.50 31.32 10.83
C GLU A 5 24.66 29.82 10.56
N ARG A 6 23.56 29.05 10.68
CA ARG A 6 23.53 27.65 10.25
C ARG A 6 23.54 27.63 8.73
N GLN A 7 24.66 27.22 8.16
CA GLN A 7 24.76 26.89 6.76
C GLN A 7 23.83 25.71 6.46
N HIS A 8 22.77 25.96 5.68
CA HIS A 8 21.97 24.92 5.07
C HIS A 8 22.82 24.23 4.00
N GLU A 9 23.23 23.00 4.26
CA GLU A 9 23.71 22.11 3.21
C GLU A 9 22.57 21.83 2.22
N PRO A 10 22.80 21.90 0.91
CA PRO A 10 21.81 21.51 -0.07
C PRO A 10 21.59 19.99 0.01
N ALA A 11 20.35 19.60 0.31
CA ALA A 11 19.91 18.22 0.29
C ALA A 11 20.42 17.51 -0.97
N ALA A 12 21.19 16.44 -0.75
CA ALA A 12 21.75 15.62 -1.80
C ALA A 12 20.63 15.15 -2.73
N ARG A 13 20.81 15.40 -4.03
CA ARG A 13 20.00 14.82 -5.10
C ARG A 13 20.12 13.30 -5.00
N PHE A 14 19.15 12.67 -4.34
CA PHE A 14 18.90 11.25 -4.58
C PHE A 14 18.50 11.11 -6.04
N ALA A 15 19.36 10.43 -6.79
CA ALA A 15 19.09 10.04 -8.15
C ALA A 15 17.77 9.27 -8.14
N ARG A 16 16.74 9.86 -8.75
CA ARG A 16 15.53 9.19 -9.20
C ARG A 16 15.97 7.99 -10.03
N THR A 17 16.09 6.82 -9.42
CA THR A 17 16.04 5.58 -10.18
C THR A 17 14.63 5.55 -10.74
N GLY A 18 14.53 5.76 -12.04
CA GLY A 18 13.25 5.71 -12.75
C GLY A 18 12.73 4.29 -12.69
N TRP A 19 11.88 3.99 -11.70
CA TRP A 19 11.00 2.85 -11.73
C TRP A 19 9.84 3.18 -12.66
N ALA A 20 10.16 3.30 -13.96
CA ALA A 20 9.16 3.22 -15.00
C ALA A 20 8.55 1.82 -14.93
N ALA A 21 7.25 1.77 -14.66
CA ALA A 21 6.45 0.57 -14.60
C ALA A 21 6.74 -0.36 -15.79
N ARG A 22 7.46 -1.45 -15.53
CA ARG A 22 7.45 -2.62 -16.40
C ARG A 22 6.21 -3.45 -16.04
N ILE A 23 5.04 -2.91 -16.37
CA ILE A 23 3.86 -3.75 -16.59
C ILE A 23 4.03 -4.28 -18.01
N GLY A 24 4.61 -5.47 -18.12
CA GLY A 24 4.71 -6.18 -19.38
C GLY A 24 3.32 -6.58 -19.85
N SER A 25 2.78 -5.86 -20.83
CA SER A 25 1.61 -6.27 -21.61
C SER A 25 2.01 -7.45 -22.51
N ALA A 26 1.98 -8.66 -21.95
CA ALA A 26 2.03 -9.88 -22.74
C ALA A 26 0.69 -10.03 -23.48
N GLY A 27 0.66 -9.54 -24.72
CA GLY A 27 -0.44 -9.73 -25.64
C GLY A 27 -0.57 -11.20 -26.04
N VAL A 28 -1.60 -11.85 -25.52
CA VAL A 28 -2.17 -13.07 -26.11
C VAL A 28 -3.54 -12.67 -26.67
N VAL A 29 -3.57 -12.35 -27.97
CA VAL A 29 -4.81 -12.21 -28.74
C VAL A 29 -5.29 -13.62 -29.05
N ALA A 30 -6.09 -14.20 -28.15
CA ALA A 30 -6.91 -15.37 -28.47
C ALA A 30 -8.24 -14.88 -29.04
N ALA A 31 -8.36 -14.91 -30.37
CA ALA A 31 -9.63 -14.74 -31.06
C ALA A 31 -10.54 -15.93 -30.74
N LEU A 32 -11.47 -15.75 -29.79
CA LEU A 32 -12.58 -16.66 -29.54
C LEU A 32 -13.85 -16.07 -30.15
N THR A 33 -14.11 -16.42 -31.40
CA THR A 33 -15.44 -16.36 -31.99
C THR A 33 -16.27 -17.51 -31.41
N GLY A 34 -17.09 -17.22 -30.40
CA GLY A 34 -17.92 -18.20 -29.72
C GLY A 34 -19.27 -17.63 -29.29
N ALA A 35 -20.29 -18.00 -30.07
CA ALA A 35 -21.73 -17.98 -29.83
C ALA A 35 -22.27 -17.24 -28.58
N ALA A 36 -23.05 -16.19 -28.84
CA ALA A 36 -23.98 -15.60 -27.88
C ALA A 36 -25.10 -16.60 -27.54
N LEU A 37 -24.92 -17.35 -26.46
CA LEU A 37 -26.02 -17.98 -25.74
C LEU A 37 -26.48 -17.01 -24.66
N SER A 38 -27.58 -16.32 -24.94
CA SER A 38 -28.35 -15.52 -23.99
C SER A 38 -28.98 -16.42 -22.93
N GLY A 39 -28.16 -16.95 -22.03
CA GLY A 39 -28.59 -17.62 -20.81
C GLY A 39 -28.78 -16.57 -19.71
N LEU A 40 -30.04 -16.19 -19.46
CA LEU A 40 -30.47 -15.40 -18.31
C LEU A 40 -30.27 -16.20 -17.01
N GLY A 41 -29.02 -16.46 -16.65
CA GLY A 41 -28.63 -16.95 -15.33
C GLY A 41 -28.22 -15.76 -14.49
N GLY A 42 -29.18 -15.06 -13.90
CA GLY A 42 -28.90 -13.97 -12.97
C GLY A 42 -28.04 -14.49 -11.82
N CYS A 43 -26.77 -14.08 -11.77
CA CYS A 43 -25.93 -14.20 -10.59
C CYS A 43 -26.50 -13.26 -9.51
N GLN A 44 -27.66 -13.62 -8.94
CA GLN A 44 -28.09 -13.14 -7.64
C GLN A 44 -27.17 -13.82 -6.63
N ALA A 45 -25.99 -13.23 -6.43
CA ALA A 45 -25.24 -13.50 -5.21
C ALA A 45 -26.22 -13.32 -4.04
N PRO A 46 -26.24 -14.23 -3.05
CA PRO A 46 -27.12 -14.09 -1.90
C PRO A 46 -26.81 -12.76 -1.23
N CYS A 47 -27.68 -11.78 -1.46
CA CYS A 47 -27.68 -10.50 -0.77
C CYS A 47 -28.03 -10.75 0.69
N GLY A 48 -27.07 -11.26 1.47
CA GLY A 48 -27.09 -11.06 2.90
C GLY A 48 -27.21 -9.56 3.09
N ALA A 49 -28.30 -9.13 3.70
CA ALA A 49 -28.69 -7.73 3.82
C ALA A 49 -27.64 -6.95 4.61
N THR A 50 -26.58 -6.49 3.95
CA THR A 50 -25.78 -5.40 4.46
C THR A 50 -26.70 -4.18 4.48
N PRO A 51 -26.72 -3.38 5.55
CA PRO A 51 -27.51 -2.15 5.58
C PRO A 51 -27.03 -1.13 4.52
N PHE A 52 -25.89 -1.39 3.91
CA PHE A 52 -25.30 -0.60 2.84
C PHE A 52 -25.72 -1.18 1.49
N ALA A 53 -26.42 -0.36 0.70
CA ALA A 53 -26.73 -0.64 -0.69
C ALA A 53 -25.58 -0.12 -1.56
N TYR A 54 -24.90 -1.04 -2.24
CA TYR A 54 -23.84 -0.76 -3.18
C TYR A 54 -24.38 -0.58 -4.61
N GLY A 55 -23.61 0.10 -5.46
CA GLY A 55 -23.92 0.20 -6.89
C GLY A 55 -23.98 -1.18 -7.55
N SER A 56 -24.75 -1.32 -8.63
CA SER A 56 -24.78 -2.58 -9.39
C SER A 56 -23.43 -2.79 -10.09
N ALA A 57 -22.96 -4.04 -10.13
CA ALA A 57 -21.73 -4.44 -10.84
C ALA A 57 -21.64 -3.90 -12.29
N ALA A 58 -22.77 -3.82 -13.00
CA ALA A 58 -22.80 -3.32 -14.38
C ALA A 58 -22.33 -1.85 -14.48
N ALA A 59 -22.66 -1.01 -13.49
CA ALA A 59 -22.27 0.39 -13.47
C ALA A 59 -20.77 0.61 -13.21
N CYS A 60 -20.07 -0.40 -12.68
CA CYS A 60 -18.63 -0.31 -12.41
C CYS A 60 -17.76 -0.85 -13.57
N ALA A 61 -18.32 -1.71 -14.42
CA ALA A 61 -17.57 -2.41 -15.47
C ALA A 61 -17.23 -1.50 -16.67
N GLU A 62 -17.91 -0.36 -16.83
CA GLU A 62 -17.75 0.55 -17.97
C GLU A 62 -16.58 1.55 -17.80
N LEU A 63 -15.66 1.27 -16.88
CA LEU A 63 -14.48 2.08 -16.64
C LEU A 63 -13.31 1.62 -17.51
N ALA A 64 -13.27 2.10 -18.73
CA ALA A 64 -12.07 2.03 -19.57
C ALA A 64 -10.89 2.77 -18.91
N ALA A 65 -9.68 2.31 -19.25
CA ALA A 65 -8.38 2.70 -18.71
C ALA A 65 -7.94 4.13 -19.09
N GLU A 66 -8.65 5.14 -18.61
CA GLU A 66 -8.14 6.51 -18.60
C GLU A 66 -7.02 6.62 -17.55
N PRO A 67 -5.90 7.31 -17.85
CA PRO A 67 -4.72 7.37 -16.99
C PRO A 67 -4.99 7.99 -15.61
N ASP A 68 -6.03 8.81 -15.50
CA ASP A 68 -6.41 9.50 -14.27
C ASP A 68 -7.58 8.82 -13.52
N ARG A 69 -8.07 7.66 -14.00
CA ARG A 69 -9.18 6.95 -13.36
C ARG A 69 -8.68 5.97 -12.27
N PRO A 70 -9.39 5.86 -11.14
CA PRO A 70 -9.10 4.87 -10.12
C PRO A 70 -9.18 3.44 -10.66
N ILE A 71 -8.33 2.57 -10.14
CA ILE A 71 -8.32 1.15 -10.48
C ILE A 71 -9.55 0.48 -9.85
N SER A 72 -10.38 -0.16 -10.65
CA SER A 72 -11.59 -0.85 -10.15
C SER A 72 -11.23 -2.10 -9.33
N LEU A 73 -11.85 -2.24 -8.16
CA LEU A 73 -11.77 -3.42 -7.28
C LEU A 73 -13.00 -4.33 -7.40
N GLN A 74 -13.90 -4.06 -8.35
CA GLN A 74 -15.20 -4.71 -8.47
C GLN A 74 -15.16 -6.24 -8.35
N ALA A 75 -14.17 -6.89 -8.98
CA ALA A 75 -14.10 -8.34 -9.07
C ALA A 75 -13.10 -8.97 -8.09
N SER A 76 -12.11 -8.22 -7.59
CA SER A 76 -11.01 -8.76 -6.79
C SER A 76 -10.24 -7.67 -6.06
N LEU A 77 -9.58 -8.05 -4.95
CA LEU A 77 -8.60 -7.22 -4.26
C LEU A 77 -7.18 -7.35 -4.84
N ASP A 78 -6.99 -8.19 -5.86
CA ASP A 78 -5.68 -8.43 -6.48
C ASP A 78 -4.94 -7.12 -6.84
N PRO A 79 -5.56 -6.12 -7.49
CA PRO A 79 -4.85 -4.89 -7.86
C PRO A 79 -4.38 -4.09 -6.63
N LEU A 80 -5.22 -4.04 -5.58
CA LEU A 80 -4.87 -3.38 -4.33
C LEU A 80 -3.73 -4.10 -3.62
N ARG A 81 -3.78 -5.43 -3.55
CA ARG A 81 -2.71 -6.24 -2.97
C ARG A 81 -1.41 -6.03 -3.72
N GLU A 82 -1.42 -6.15 -5.04
CA GLU A 82 -0.21 -6.02 -5.86
C GLU A 82 0.45 -4.66 -5.65
N ALA A 83 -0.34 -3.58 -5.64
CA ALA A 83 0.16 -2.26 -5.30
C ALA A 83 0.69 -2.19 -3.86
N PHE A 84 -0.03 -2.77 -2.90
CA PHE A 84 0.40 -2.81 -1.50
C PHE A 84 1.73 -3.51 -1.32
N ASP A 85 1.92 -4.68 -1.93
CA ASP A 85 3.13 -5.48 -1.84
C ASP A 85 4.29 -4.89 -2.65
N ALA A 86 4.01 -4.21 -3.77
CA ALA A 86 5.02 -3.49 -4.53
C ALA A 86 5.65 -2.33 -3.74
N HIS A 87 4.96 -1.82 -2.72
CA HIS A 87 5.44 -0.78 -1.81
C HIS A 87 5.74 -1.33 -0.40
N ALA A 88 6.07 -2.63 -0.29
CA ALA A 88 6.34 -3.26 1.00
C ALA A 88 7.54 -2.69 1.74
N ASP A 89 8.47 -2.02 1.08
CA ASP A 89 9.68 -1.43 1.65
C ASP A 89 9.49 -0.03 2.25
N VAL A 90 8.34 0.59 2.03
CA VAL A 90 8.00 1.93 2.55
C VAL A 90 6.78 1.91 3.47
N PRO A 91 6.63 2.90 4.37
CA PRO A 91 5.37 3.14 5.05
C PRO A 91 4.23 3.32 4.07
N ARG A 92 3.05 2.84 4.46
CA ARG A 92 1.83 2.89 3.66
C ARG A 92 0.67 3.42 4.47
N LEU A 93 -0.14 4.26 3.84
CA LEU A 93 -1.42 4.70 4.37
C LEU A 93 -2.53 4.18 3.44
N VAL A 94 -3.44 3.37 3.98
CA VAL A 94 -4.65 2.94 3.28
C VAL A 94 -5.82 3.76 3.81
N VAL A 95 -6.59 4.36 2.90
CA VAL A 95 -7.69 5.25 3.24
C VAL A 95 -8.97 4.75 2.57
N LEU A 96 -9.99 4.42 3.35
CA LEU A 96 -11.31 4.03 2.85
C LEU A 96 -12.26 5.21 3.02
N MET A 97 -12.71 5.81 1.92
CA MET A 97 -13.58 6.99 1.94
C MET A 97 -14.84 6.79 1.11
N PRO A 98 -16.02 7.19 1.62
CA PRO A 98 -17.21 7.31 0.80
C PRO A 98 -17.03 8.43 -0.23
N HIS A 99 -17.78 8.35 -1.34
CA HIS A 99 -17.76 9.41 -2.36
C HIS A 99 -18.41 10.72 -1.87
N MET A 100 -19.36 10.66 -0.92
CA MET A 100 -19.92 11.88 -0.30
C MET A 100 -18.89 12.49 0.65
N GLY A 101 -18.54 13.77 0.46
CA GLY A 101 -17.51 14.43 1.29
C GLY A 101 -16.07 14.08 0.91
N CYS A 102 -15.86 13.38 -0.21
CA CYS A 102 -14.55 12.97 -0.72
C CYS A 102 -13.56 14.13 -0.89
N GLU A 103 -14.04 15.32 -1.25
CA GLU A 103 -13.20 16.51 -1.43
C GLU A 103 -12.51 16.93 -0.13
N ARG A 104 -13.21 16.88 1.00
CA ARG A 104 -12.63 17.23 2.31
C ARG A 104 -11.58 16.20 2.73
N GLY A 105 -11.88 14.91 2.55
CA GLY A 105 -10.93 13.83 2.83
C GLY A 105 -9.68 13.92 1.95
N ALA A 106 -9.85 14.13 0.65
CA ALA A 106 -8.76 14.37 -0.29
C ALA A 106 -7.93 15.60 0.09
N GLU A 107 -8.57 16.71 0.46
CA GLU A 107 -7.87 17.92 0.87
C GLU A 107 -7.04 17.71 2.14
N ILE A 108 -7.56 16.95 3.11
CA ILE A 108 -6.81 16.56 4.31
C ILE A 108 -5.58 15.75 3.92
N LEU A 109 -5.71 14.73 3.08
CA LEU A 109 -4.56 13.93 2.61
C LEU A 109 -3.54 14.78 1.85
N ARG A 110 -4.01 15.64 0.96
CA ARG A 110 -3.16 16.56 0.19
C ARG A 110 -2.34 17.47 1.09
N ARG A 111 -2.97 18.08 2.10
CA ARG A 111 -2.31 19.05 2.98
C ARG A 111 -1.48 18.38 4.08
N GLU A 112 -2.07 17.44 4.80
CA GLU A 112 -1.51 16.90 6.05
C GLU A 112 -0.58 15.71 5.83
N VAL A 113 -0.67 15.04 4.68
CA VAL A 113 0.21 13.92 4.35
C VAL A 113 1.17 14.36 3.24
N LEU A 114 0.64 14.64 2.05
CA LEU A 114 1.47 14.86 0.87
C LEU A 114 2.25 16.18 0.96
N GLY A 115 1.61 17.25 1.41
CA GLY A 115 2.19 18.58 1.56
C GLY A 115 3.07 18.75 2.80
N ALA A 116 2.76 18.06 3.91
CA ALA A 116 3.56 18.10 5.13
C ALA A 116 4.85 17.29 5.03
N HIS A 117 4.87 16.27 4.16
CA HIS A 117 6.00 15.35 3.99
C HIS A 117 6.43 15.30 2.51
N PRO A 118 6.89 16.41 1.91
CA PRO A 118 7.25 16.44 0.50
C PRO A 118 8.52 15.63 0.23
N GLY A 119 8.46 14.70 -0.73
CA GLY A 119 9.63 13.90 -1.15
C GLY A 119 9.95 12.71 -0.26
N GLU A 120 9.18 12.47 0.80
CA GLU A 120 9.32 11.29 1.66
C GLU A 120 8.86 10.01 0.95
N ASP A 121 9.58 8.92 1.22
CA ASP A 121 9.26 7.57 0.75
C ASP A 121 8.03 7.03 1.50
N LEU A 122 6.85 7.34 0.97
CA LEU A 122 5.54 6.97 1.50
C LEU A 122 4.64 6.55 0.33
N ALA A 123 3.84 5.50 0.51
CA ALA A 123 2.80 5.13 -0.44
C ALA A 123 1.40 5.35 0.15
N LEU A 124 0.49 5.91 -0.66
CA LEU A 124 -0.88 6.21 -0.28
C LEU A 124 -1.86 5.44 -1.17
N PHE A 125 -2.68 4.59 -0.57
CA PHE A 125 -3.73 3.84 -1.26
C PHE A 125 -5.10 4.41 -0.88
N VAL A 126 -5.75 5.07 -1.83
CA VAL A 126 -7.06 5.69 -1.59
C VAL A 126 -8.13 4.85 -2.24
N ILE A 127 -9.07 4.35 -1.43
CA ILE A 127 -10.14 3.47 -1.84
C ILE A 127 -11.46 4.23 -1.74
N TRP A 128 -12.00 4.60 -2.90
CA TRP A 128 -13.27 5.28 -3.03
C TRP A 128 -14.41 4.25 -3.01
N GLN A 129 -15.27 4.34 -2.00
CA GLN A 129 -16.40 3.42 -1.82
C GLN A 129 -17.70 4.07 -2.28
N ASP A 130 -18.46 3.34 -3.11
CA ASP A 130 -19.78 3.78 -3.51
C ASP A 130 -20.74 3.83 -2.31
N GLU A 131 -21.53 4.90 -2.24
CA GLU A 131 -22.78 4.91 -1.51
C GLU A 131 -23.93 4.82 -2.52
N ALA A 132 -25.07 4.26 -2.09
CA ALA A 132 -26.27 4.01 -2.91
C ALA A 132 -26.79 5.19 -3.77
N ARG A 133 -26.22 6.40 -3.63
CA ARG A 133 -26.62 7.65 -4.29
C ARG A 133 -25.47 8.44 -4.90
N THR A 134 -24.25 7.95 -4.82
CA THR A 134 -23.10 8.68 -5.36
C THR A 134 -22.93 8.31 -6.83
N GLY A 135 -22.51 9.27 -7.67
CA GLY A 135 -22.35 9.12 -9.12
C GLY A 135 -21.27 8.11 -9.56
N GLY A 136 -21.10 7.04 -8.81
CA GLY A 136 -20.22 5.92 -9.06
C GLY A 136 -18.79 6.36 -9.30
N ALA A 137 -18.20 5.71 -10.28
CA ALA A 137 -16.82 5.88 -10.66
C ALA A 137 -16.45 7.29 -11.15
N ASP A 138 -17.38 8.06 -11.74
CA ASP A 138 -17.09 9.43 -12.14
C ASP A 138 -16.86 10.33 -10.92
N ALA A 139 -17.55 10.06 -9.80
CA ALA A 139 -17.27 10.75 -8.55
C ALA A 139 -15.90 10.34 -7.97
N ALA A 140 -15.54 9.05 -8.02
CA ALA A 140 -14.21 8.58 -7.62
C ALA A 140 -13.09 9.19 -8.47
N ALA A 141 -13.32 9.32 -9.79
CA ALA A 141 -12.37 9.94 -10.71
C ALA A 141 -12.17 11.43 -10.40
N ARG A 142 -13.26 12.20 -10.20
CA ARG A 142 -13.16 13.61 -9.79
C ARG A 142 -12.41 13.76 -8.47
N ALA A 143 -12.74 12.94 -7.46
CA ALA A 143 -12.09 12.97 -6.15
C ALA A 143 -10.59 12.65 -6.25
N SER A 144 -10.21 11.69 -7.09
CA SER A 144 -8.80 11.35 -7.35
C SER A 144 -8.05 12.48 -8.03
N GLY A 145 -8.73 13.30 -8.83
CA GLY A 145 -8.16 14.49 -9.46
C GLY A 145 -7.59 15.53 -8.48
N TYR A 146 -7.99 15.49 -7.20
CA TYR A 146 -7.42 16.33 -6.13
C TYR A 146 -6.09 15.79 -5.57
N LEU A 147 -5.76 14.53 -5.86
CA LEU A 147 -4.61 13.80 -5.32
C LEU A 147 -3.61 13.44 -6.43
N LYS A 148 -3.25 14.42 -7.27
CA LYS A 148 -2.24 14.26 -8.32
C LYS A 148 -0.82 14.24 -7.72
N ASP A 149 -0.46 13.12 -7.12
CA ASP A 149 0.87 12.89 -6.55
C ASP A 149 1.32 11.45 -6.88
N PRO A 150 2.57 11.24 -7.32
CA PRO A 150 3.07 9.93 -7.74
C PRO A 150 3.07 8.87 -6.63
N ARG A 151 2.94 9.28 -5.37
CA ARG A 151 2.82 8.39 -4.21
C ARG A 151 1.42 7.81 -4.04
N VAL A 152 0.43 8.34 -4.76
CA VAL A 152 -0.98 7.99 -4.62
C VAL A 152 -1.38 6.97 -5.67
N THR A 153 -1.93 5.84 -5.21
CA THR A 153 -2.68 4.92 -6.07
C THR A 153 -4.14 4.92 -5.62
N ALA A 154 -5.03 5.33 -6.53
CA ALA A 154 -6.46 5.40 -6.27
C ALA A 154 -7.17 4.14 -6.78
N PHE A 155 -8.14 3.67 -6.00
CA PHE A 155 -8.99 2.53 -6.29
C PHE A 155 -10.46 2.90 -6.17
N HIS A 156 -11.31 2.24 -6.94
CA HIS A 156 -12.76 2.34 -6.81
C HIS A 156 -13.33 1.00 -6.36
N ASP A 157 -13.95 0.99 -5.18
CA ASP A 157 -14.64 -0.16 -4.60
C ASP A 157 -16.14 0.05 -4.65
N CYS A 158 -16.74 -0.28 -5.78
CA CYS A 158 -18.19 -0.19 -5.93
C CYS A 158 -18.97 -1.31 -5.23
N SER A 159 -18.29 -2.36 -4.74
CA SER A 159 -18.91 -3.57 -4.20
C SER A 159 -18.78 -3.69 -2.67
N GLY A 160 -18.02 -2.79 -2.04
CA GLY A 160 -17.63 -2.84 -0.64
C GLY A 160 -16.67 -3.98 -0.30
N ILE A 161 -16.03 -4.61 -1.30
CA ILE A 161 -15.15 -5.76 -1.10
C ILE A 161 -13.94 -5.39 -0.23
N ALA A 162 -13.35 -4.22 -0.47
CA ALA A 162 -12.24 -3.73 0.34
C ALA A 162 -12.73 -3.36 1.73
N GLY A 163 -13.87 -2.66 1.83
CA GLY A 163 -14.48 -2.30 3.11
C GLY A 163 -14.67 -3.50 4.04
N ARG A 164 -15.22 -4.59 3.53
CA ARG A 164 -15.41 -5.84 4.29
C ARG A 164 -14.09 -6.57 4.59
N ALA A 165 -13.14 -6.54 3.66
CA ALA A 165 -11.83 -7.18 3.87
C ALA A 165 -11.02 -6.48 4.97
N PHE A 166 -10.95 -5.14 4.97
CA PHE A 166 -10.28 -4.40 6.03
C PHE A 166 -11.00 -4.50 7.37
N ALA A 167 -12.33 -4.51 7.37
CA ALA A 167 -13.11 -4.79 8.58
C ALA A 167 -12.76 -6.16 9.17
N THR A 168 -12.71 -7.18 8.32
CA THR A 168 -12.39 -8.57 8.69
C THR A 168 -10.91 -8.73 9.03
N GLY A 169 -10.54 -8.34 10.26
CA GLY A 169 -9.21 -8.59 10.84
C GLY A 169 -8.54 -7.38 11.46
N ASN A 170 -8.95 -6.16 11.11
CA ASN A 170 -8.38 -4.92 11.66
C ASN A 170 -9.35 -4.15 12.57
N LEU A 171 -10.66 -4.21 12.31
CA LEU A 171 -11.61 -3.26 12.90
C LEU A 171 -12.80 -3.95 13.57
N PRO A 172 -13.37 -3.38 14.64
CA PRO A 172 -14.56 -3.92 15.30
C PRO A 172 -15.86 -3.50 14.59
N VAL A 173 -15.90 -3.64 13.26
CA VAL A 173 -17.07 -3.33 12.41
C VAL A 173 -17.31 -4.43 11.40
N ALA A 174 -18.52 -4.49 10.86
CA ALA A 174 -18.81 -5.36 9.72
C ALA A 174 -18.19 -4.83 8.41
N GLU A 175 -17.99 -3.52 8.31
CA GLU A 175 -17.49 -2.86 7.10
C GLU A 175 -16.74 -1.57 7.44
N ALA A 176 -15.54 -1.43 6.88
CA ALA A 176 -14.65 -0.29 7.07
C ALA A 176 -15.06 0.85 6.14
N ARG A 177 -15.32 2.03 6.71
CA ARG A 177 -15.71 3.26 6.00
C ARG A 177 -15.19 4.46 6.77
N GLU A 178 -14.68 5.48 6.09
CA GLU A 178 -14.07 6.67 6.73
C GLU A 178 -12.95 6.30 7.72
N VAL A 179 -12.09 5.37 7.31
CA VAL A 179 -10.99 4.84 8.13
C VAL A 179 -9.65 5.10 7.45
N PHE A 180 -8.67 5.47 8.27
CA PHE A 180 -7.28 5.67 7.90
C PHE A 180 -6.45 4.60 8.60
N LEU A 181 -5.81 3.72 7.83
CA LEU A 181 -5.01 2.59 8.32
C LEU A 181 -3.54 2.81 7.99
N PHE A 182 -2.69 2.73 9.01
CA PHE A 182 -1.27 3.08 8.93
C PHE A 182 -0.42 1.82 9.01
N TYR A 183 0.38 1.55 7.99
CA TYR A 183 1.18 0.34 7.88
C TYR A 183 2.69 0.68 7.88
N PRO A 184 3.48 0.10 8.78
CA PRO A 184 4.94 0.25 8.72
C PRO A 184 5.53 -0.43 7.47
N ALA A 185 6.75 -0.04 7.15
CA ALA A 185 7.57 -0.73 6.16
C ALA A 185 7.81 -2.19 6.57
N GLY A 186 7.95 -3.07 5.59
CA GLY A 186 8.24 -4.50 5.68
C GLY A 186 7.01 -5.42 5.76
N LEU A 187 5.79 -4.89 5.81
CA LEU A 187 4.58 -5.73 5.80
C LEU A 187 4.19 -6.13 4.38
N THR A 188 3.75 -7.36 4.19
CA THR A 188 3.18 -7.85 2.93
C THR A 188 1.81 -8.47 3.20
N TRP A 189 1.01 -8.57 2.15
CA TRP A 189 -0.28 -9.24 2.20
C TRP A 189 -0.07 -10.74 2.45
N PRO A 190 -0.75 -11.34 3.44
CA PRO A 190 -0.58 -12.75 3.75
C PRO A 190 -0.86 -13.66 2.55
N SER A 191 0.15 -14.43 2.13
CA SER A 191 0.02 -15.44 1.07
C SER A 191 -0.36 -16.80 1.65
N GLU A 192 -1.66 -17.05 1.90
CA GLU A 192 -2.07 -18.38 2.39
C GLU A 192 -1.80 -19.51 1.35
N GLY A 193 -0.73 -20.29 1.53
CA GLY A 193 -0.61 -21.64 0.94
C GLY A 193 -0.51 -21.72 -0.59
N GLY A 194 0.12 -20.73 -1.26
CA GLY A 194 0.48 -20.84 -2.68
C GLY A 194 -0.67 -20.88 -3.69
N ARG A 195 -1.93 -20.82 -3.26
CA ARG A 195 -3.08 -20.75 -4.17
C ARG A 195 -3.20 -19.37 -4.83
N PRO A 196 -3.53 -19.28 -6.12
CA PRO A 196 -3.82 -18.00 -6.77
C PRO A 196 -5.02 -17.33 -6.07
N MET A 197 -4.96 -16.01 -5.92
CA MET A 197 -5.88 -15.27 -5.06
C MET A 197 -7.28 -15.11 -5.66
N ASN A 198 -7.39 -15.01 -6.98
CA ASN A 198 -8.68 -15.07 -7.69
C ASN A 198 -9.48 -16.37 -7.48
N ALA A 199 -8.82 -17.46 -7.05
CA ALA A 199 -9.47 -18.72 -6.70
C ALA A 199 -9.91 -18.77 -5.22
N ARG A 200 -9.59 -17.74 -4.42
CA ARG A 200 -9.92 -17.69 -3.00
C ARG A 200 -11.23 -16.95 -2.78
N PRO A 201 -12.05 -17.40 -1.82
CA PRO A 201 -13.14 -16.58 -1.31
C PRO A 201 -12.58 -15.24 -0.82
N VAL A 202 -13.28 -14.15 -1.11
CA VAL A 202 -12.95 -12.80 -0.64
C VAL A 202 -12.63 -12.77 0.86
N ALA A 203 -13.38 -13.52 1.66
CA ALA A 203 -13.18 -13.59 3.12
C ALA A 203 -11.79 -14.11 3.56
N ALA A 204 -11.08 -14.81 2.67
CA ALA A 204 -9.71 -15.28 2.87
C ALA A 204 -8.65 -14.29 2.32
N GLN A 205 -9.06 -13.26 1.59
CA GLN A 205 -8.16 -12.21 1.08
C GLN A 205 -7.98 -11.10 2.11
N ARG A 206 -7.49 -11.45 3.31
CA ARG A 206 -7.40 -10.50 4.43
C ARG A 206 -6.14 -9.64 4.33
N PRO A 207 -6.25 -8.31 4.44
CA PRO A 207 -5.08 -7.44 4.52
C PRO A 207 -4.25 -7.77 5.76
N PRO A 208 -2.96 -7.39 5.79
CA PRO A 208 -2.16 -7.52 7.01
C PRO A 208 -2.82 -6.72 8.14
N LYS A 209 -2.57 -7.16 9.38
CA LYS A 209 -3.05 -6.45 10.56
C LYS A 209 -2.30 -5.13 10.73
N THR A 210 -3.00 -4.09 11.16
CA THR A 210 -2.42 -2.89 11.73
C THR A 210 -3.04 -2.55 13.07
N GLU A 211 -2.21 -2.10 14.01
CA GLU A 211 -2.62 -1.57 15.30
C GLU A 211 -2.84 -0.05 15.27
N ASN A 212 -2.45 0.59 14.17
CA ASN A 212 -2.50 2.04 13.99
C ASN A 212 -3.57 2.37 12.96
N TRP A 213 -4.69 2.90 13.46
CA TRP A 213 -5.77 3.41 12.63
C TRP A 213 -6.57 4.46 13.39
N VAL A 214 -7.25 5.33 12.64
CA VAL A 214 -8.21 6.32 13.15
C VAL A 214 -9.44 6.35 12.24
N HIS A 215 -10.58 6.80 12.77
CA HIS A 215 -11.83 6.89 12.00
C HIS A 215 -12.71 8.06 12.45
N GLN A 216 -13.71 8.40 11.63
CA GLN A 216 -14.71 9.44 11.95
C GLN A 216 -16.10 8.87 12.30
N LEU A 217 -16.25 7.54 12.30
CA LEU A 217 -17.49 6.86 12.70
C LEU A 217 -17.66 6.80 14.23
N GLY A 218 -18.07 7.88 14.88
CA GLY A 218 -18.04 8.05 16.35
C GLY A 218 -18.81 7.06 17.25
N ARG A 219 -19.45 6.01 16.70
CA ARG A 219 -20.08 4.93 17.50
C ARG A 219 -19.24 3.67 17.61
N VAL A 220 -18.24 3.52 16.74
CA VAL A 220 -17.35 2.36 16.69
C VAL A 220 -16.07 2.74 17.42
N ALA A 221 -15.50 1.88 18.27
CA ALA A 221 -14.17 2.10 18.89
C ALA A 221 -13.88 3.56 19.33
N PRO A 222 -14.58 4.09 20.35
CA PRO A 222 -14.46 5.49 20.76
C PRO A 222 -13.01 5.96 21.01
N GLU A 223 -12.11 5.06 21.38
CA GLU A 223 -10.69 5.31 21.59
C GLU A 223 -9.89 5.58 20.29
N ARG A 224 -10.46 5.26 19.13
CA ARG A 224 -9.87 5.52 17.79
C ARG A 224 -10.63 6.58 17.00
N TYR A 225 -11.70 7.12 17.58
CA TYR A 225 -12.48 8.18 16.97
C TYR A 225 -11.69 9.50 16.97
N CYS A 226 -11.73 10.21 15.86
CA CYS A 226 -11.24 11.58 15.76
C CYS A 226 -12.38 12.48 15.26
N THR A 227 -12.58 13.62 15.93
CA THR A 227 -13.45 14.66 15.39
C THR A 227 -12.91 15.20 14.06
N PRO A 228 -13.73 15.86 13.23
CA PRO A 228 -13.25 16.50 12.00
C PRO A 228 -12.12 17.51 12.19
N GLU A 229 -11.99 18.09 13.39
CA GLU A 229 -10.95 19.03 13.78
C GLU A 229 -9.66 18.32 14.24
N GLU A 230 -9.79 17.17 14.89
CA GLU A 230 -8.66 16.38 15.40
C GLU A 230 -8.01 15.52 14.32
N LEU A 231 -8.81 15.01 13.38
CA LEU A 231 -8.36 14.06 12.35
C LEU A 231 -7.12 14.56 11.57
N PRO A 232 -7.06 15.81 11.06
CA PRO A 232 -5.89 16.31 10.35
C PRO A 232 -4.58 16.16 11.14
N ARG A 233 -4.62 16.53 12.44
CA ARG A 233 -3.46 16.43 13.33
C ARG A 233 -3.10 14.97 13.59
N ALA A 234 -4.08 14.12 13.88
CA ALA A 234 -3.86 12.71 14.18
C ALA A 234 -3.21 11.97 12.99
N ILE A 235 -3.67 12.24 11.77
CA ILE A 235 -3.07 11.69 10.54
C ILE A 235 -1.62 12.15 10.42
N ARG A 236 -1.36 13.46 10.47
CA ARG A 236 -0.01 14.03 10.30
C ARG A 236 0.98 13.46 11.31
N GLU A 237 0.62 13.42 12.59
CA GLU A 237 1.49 12.90 13.65
C GLU A 237 1.75 11.40 13.50
N THR A 238 0.76 10.62 13.05
CA THR A 238 0.94 9.18 12.84
C THR A 238 1.82 8.88 11.63
N VAL A 239 1.68 9.66 10.55
CA VAL A 239 2.57 9.55 9.38
C VAL A 239 4.00 9.95 9.74
N ALA A 240 4.20 11.03 10.49
CA ALA A 240 5.54 11.43 10.94
C ALA A 240 6.24 10.30 11.71
N ARG A 241 5.56 9.68 12.68
CA ARG A 241 6.10 8.52 13.42
C ARG A 241 6.43 7.34 12.51
N LEU A 242 5.55 7.00 11.57
CA LEU A 242 5.81 5.91 10.62
C LEU A 242 7.07 6.15 9.78
N LEU A 243 7.31 7.40 9.38
CA LEU A 243 8.49 7.78 8.59
C LEU A 243 9.76 7.67 9.44
N GLU A 244 9.74 8.17 10.67
CA GLU A 244 10.83 8.03 11.64
C GLU A 244 11.18 6.55 11.90
N ASP A 245 10.17 5.71 12.14
CA ASP A 245 10.34 4.26 12.34
C ASP A 245 10.96 3.58 11.11
N ALA A 246 10.54 3.98 9.91
CA ALA A 246 11.09 3.43 8.66
C ALA A 246 12.53 3.84 8.43
N GLU A 247 12.91 5.09 8.74
CA GLU A 247 14.29 5.54 8.67
C GLU A 247 15.18 4.78 9.66
N ALA A 248 14.74 4.65 10.91
CA ALA A 248 15.44 3.87 11.92
C ALA A 248 15.66 2.41 11.48
N ARG A 249 14.63 1.78 10.88
CA ARG A 249 14.74 0.44 10.32
C ARG A 249 15.74 0.37 9.17
N ARG A 250 15.73 1.32 8.24
CA ARG A 250 16.70 1.36 7.13
C ARG A 250 18.13 1.47 7.64
N GLU A 251 18.35 2.30 8.65
CA GLU A 251 19.68 2.47 9.24
C GLU A 251 20.15 1.20 9.96
N ALA A 252 19.28 0.53 10.72
CA ALA A 252 19.59 -0.75 11.33
C ALA A 252 20.00 -1.81 10.30
N LEU A 253 19.27 -1.91 9.19
CA LEU A 253 19.60 -2.85 8.10
C LEU A 253 20.94 -2.52 7.42
N ARG A 254 21.29 -1.23 7.27
CA ARG A 254 22.61 -0.81 6.75
C ARG A 254 23.73 -1.22 7.70
N GLN A 255 23.54 -1.03 9.00
CA GLN A 255 24.53 -1.41 10.03
C GLN A 255 24.73 -2.93 10.05
N GLU A 256 23.66 -3.71 10.00
CA GLU A 256 23.72 -5.18 9.90
C GLU A 256 24.48 -5.64 8.64
N ALA A 257 24.19 -5.03 7.48
CA ALA A 257 24.87 -5.34 6.23
C ALA A 257 26.37 -5.02 6.28
N HIS A 258 26.75 -3.92 6.94
CA HIS A 258 28.16 -3.55 7.13
C HIS A 258 28.90 -4.56 8.01
N VAL A 259 28.29 -5.00 9.12
CA VAL A 259 28.86 -6.02 10.01
C VAL A 259 29.00 -7.37 9.29
N GLN A 260 28.00 -7.77 8.49
CA GLN A 260 28.08 -9.01 7.71
C GLN A 260 29.22 -8.98 6.69
N THR A 261 29.42 -7.84 6.00
CA THR A 261 30.50 -7.67 5.03
C THR A 261 31.88 -7.74 5.72
N ALA A 262 32.05 -7.06 6.86
CA ALA A 262 33.30 -7.10 7.63
C ALA A 262 33.66 -8.52 8.12
N ASN A 263 32.66 -9.31 8.54
CA ASN A 263 32.87 -10.70 8.97
C ASN A 263 33.24 -11.63 7.80
N GLN A 264 32.70 -11.40 6.61
CA GLN A 264 33.06 -12.15 5.40
C GLN A 264 34.51 -11.88 4.98
N ASP A 265 34.94 -10.61 5.00
CA ASP A 265 36.32 -10.22 4.65
C ASP A 265 37.35 -10.76 5.65
N GLY A 266 37.03 -10.71 6.96
CA GLY A 266 37.89 -11.26 8.00
C GLY A 266 38.07 -12.78 7.91
N SER A 267 37.01 -13.50 7.52
CA SER A 267 37.06 -14.96 7.33
C SER A 267 37.90 -15.36 6.11
N ALA A 268 37.85 -14.58 5.03
CA ALA A 268 38.67 -14.80 3.83
C ALA A 268 40.18 -14.60 4.11
N GLY A 269 40.54 -13.60 4.93
CA GLY A 269 41.94 -13.35 5.32
C GLY A 269 42.57 -14.47 6.16
N LEU A 270 41.79 -15.10 7.04
CA LEU A 270 42.25 -16.22 7.88
C LEU A 270 42.53 -17.49 7.06
N LEU A 271 41.80 -17.73 5.97
CA LEU A 271 42.04 -18.88 5.10
C LEU A 271 43.29 -18.72 4.23
N GLN A 272 43.66 -17.50 3.82
CA GLN A 272 44.87 -17.26 3.03
C GLN A 272 46.17 -17.35 3.84
N THR A 273 46.15 -16.97 5.11
CA THR A 273 47.34 -17.03 5.99
C THR A 273 47.70 -18.46 6.40
N GLY A 274 46.73 -19.37 6.45
CA GLY A 274 46.97 -20.81 6.69
C GLY A 274 47.70 -21.53 5.55
N ALA A 275 47.44 -21.15 4.29
CA ALA A 275 48.03 -21.80 3.12
C ALA A 275 49.55 -21.54 2.99
N TRP A 276 50.05 -20.39 3.47
CA TRP A 276 51.48 -20.05 3.44
C TRP A 276 52.30 -20.72 4.57
N ALA A 277 51.65 -21.19 5.63
CA ALA A 277 52.34 -21.83 6.75
C ALA A 277 52.62 -23.33 6.53
N SER A 278 51.89 -23.98 5.61
CA SER A 278 52.05 -25.40 5.27
C SER A 278 53.18 -25.68 4.27
N ASP A 279 53.61 -24.70 3.45
CA ASP A 279 54.59 -24.95 2.37
C ASP A 279 56.05 -24.87 2.84
N ARG A 280 56.33 -24.30 4.03
CA ARG A 280 57.70 -24.22 4.57
C ARG A 280 58.20 -25.49 5.28
N ARG A 281 57.38 -26.53 5.42
CA ARG A 281 57.79 -27.80 6.05
C ARG A 281 58.30 -28.88 5.08
N ALA A 282 58.26 -28.65 3.77
CA ALA A 282 58.70 -29.63 2.77
C ALA A 282 60.18 -29.50 2.34
N SER A 283 60.91 -28.45 2.74
CA SER A 283 62.26 -28.18 2.19
C SER A 283 63.46 -28.64 3.03
N THR A 284 63.27 -29.40 4.12
CA THR A 284 64.37 -29.74 5.06
C THR A 284 64.83 -31.21 5.04
N ARG A 285 64.61 -31.95 3.95
CA ARG A 285 65.22 -33.29 3.75
C ARG A 285 65.76 -33.46 2.34
N ARG A 286 67.04 -33.15 2.15
CA ARG A 286 67.98 -33.89 1.29
C ARG A 286 69.39 -33.61 1.81
N LEU A 287 69.95 -34.63 2.44
CA LEU A 287 71.37 -34.84 2.68
C LEU A 287 72.02 -35.27 1.36
#